data_AF-A0A6J7S4E5-F1
#
_entry.id   AF-A0A6J7S4E5-F1
#
_cell.length_a   1.000
_cell.length_b   1.000
_cell.length_c   1.000
_cell.angle_alpha   90.00
_cell.angle_beta   90.00
_cell.angle_gamma   90.00
#
_symmetry.space_group_name_H-M   'P 1'
#
loop_
_entity.id
_entity.type
_entity.pdbx_description
1 polymer ?
#
loop_
_entity_poly.entity_id
_entity_poly.type
_entity_poly.pdbx_seq_one_letter_code
_entity_poly.pdbx_strand_id
1 'polypeptide(L)'
;MLILASCGSSEPAATSATEAAITSAQAATVAKRAATETKTATATTSSSGRCSDFATQADAQRAANTRDADGDGVYCESLPCPCLKNGATKPTETAAPSNPEAGCEKPSGIQQIGFSARKYPNIRRHFLDAVRHGWPTILVVDRRGTDARRDRLLPHYPTRAGYDRDEYPPAMGRGRGSEGLTRGSNPVGWLASVKLVPSGENRSHGSVMGIKLRRFCSGTRFSYSFY
;
A
#
# COMPACT_ATOMS: atom_id res chain seq x y z
N MET A 1 -61.28 6.58 -47.57
CA MET A 1 -60.80 7.97 -47.68
C MET A 1 -59.36 7.95 -47.20
N LEU A 2 -58.39 7.38 -47.92
CA LEU A 2 -57.81 7.67 -49.25
C LEU A 2 -57.10 9.03 -49.33
N ILE A 3 -55.86 8.99 -49.86
CA ILE A 3 -54.97 10.06 -50.39
C ILE A 3 -53.92 10.56 -49.34
N LEU A 4 -52.65 10.12 -49.32
CA LEU A 4 -51.48 10.33 -50.23
C LEU A 4 -51.16 11.80 -50.56
N ALA A 5 -49.97 12.31 -50.22
CA ALA A 5 -49.10 13.04 -51.16
C ALA A 5 -47.79 13.56 -50.51
N SER A 6 -46.70 13.26 -51.21
CA SER A 6 -45.30 13.67 -51.07
C SER A 6 -44.99 15.04 -51.70
N CYS A 7 -43.69 15.41 -51.66
CA CYS A 7 -42.92 16.42 -52.42
C CYS A 7 -42.65 17.75 -51.68
N GLY A 8 -41.46 18.36 -51.70
CA GLY A 8 -40.16 18.09 -52.36
C GLY A 8 -39.09 19.02 -51.73
N SER A 9 -37.85 18.55 -51.53
CA SER A 9 -36.67 18.81 -52.38
C SER A 9 -36.22 20.27 -52.45
N SER A 10 -34.99 20.56 -51.97
CA SER A 10 -33.98 21.42 -52.62
C SER A 10 -32.66 21.41 -51.81
N GLU A 11 -31.71 20.57 -52.22
CA GLU A 11 -30.27 20.86 -52.09
C GLU A 11 -29.88 21.94 -53.12
N PRO A 12 -28.70 22.56 -52.97
CA PRO A 12 -27.70 22.24 -53.98
C PRO A 12 -26.33 21.86 -53.42
N ALA A 13 -25.72 20.91 -54.11
CA ALA A 13 -24.31 20.57 -54.09
C ALA A 13 -23.46 21.61 -54.84
N ALA A 14 -22.22 21.79 -54.40
CA ALA A 14 -21.05 22.06 -55.25
C ALA A 14 -19.78 21.72 -54.44
N THR A 15 -19.16 20.55 -54.62
CA THR A 15 -17.99 20.29 -55.48
C THR A 15 -16.97 21.42 -55.55
N SER A 16 -15.75 21.16 -55.05
CA SER A 16 -14.57 21.02 -55.91
C SER A 16 -13.34 20.61 -55.09
N ALA A 17 -12.84 19.42 -55.37
CA ALA A 17 -11.47 19.03 -55.14
C ALA A 17 -10.56 19.76 -56.14
N THR A 18 -9.31 20.03 -55.75
CA THR A 18 -8.17 20.10 -56.69
C THR A 18 -6.96 19.50 -56.00
N GLU A 19 -6.60 18.31 -56.47
CA GLU A 19 -5.29 17.67 -56.33
C GLU A 19 -4.24 18.38 -57.18
N ALA A 20 -3.00 18.37 -56.71
CA ALA A 20 -1.77 18.06 -57.45
C ALA A 20 -0.63 18.01 -56.40
N ALA A 21 0.00 16.89 -56.02
CA ALA A 21 0.78 15.92 -56.82
C ALA A 21 1.90 16.65 -57.58
N ILE A 22 3.22 16.40 -57.52
CA ILE A 22 4.12 15.30 -57.16
C ILE A 22 5.53 15.96 -57.14
N THR A 23 6.52 15.45 -56.39
CA THR A 23 7.83 14.99 -56.94
C THR A 23 8.72 14.43 -55.84
N SER A 24 9.19 13.23 -56.16
CA SER A 24 9.94 12.25 -55.40
C SER A 24 11.47 12.46 -55.46
N ALA A 25 12.18 11.55 -54.76
CA ALA A 25 13.59 11.16 -54.90
C ALA A 25 14.61 12.01 -54.11
N GLN A 26 15.61 11.45 -53.40
CA GLN A 26 16.09 10.07 -53.32
C GLN A 26 17.01 9.91 -52.08
N ALA A 27 17.19 8.65 -51.67
CA ALA A 27 17.97 8.17 -50.55
C ALA A 27 19.50 8.12 -50.80
N ALA A 28 20.31 8.16 -49.73
CA ALA A 28 21.48 7.29 -49.53
C ALA A 28 22.08 7.42 -48.11
N THR A 29 21.74 6.43 -47.28
CA THR A 29 22.63 5.57 -46.47
C THR A 29 23.92 6.13 -45.85
N VAL A 30 24.01 6.11 -44.51
CA VAL A 30 25.16 5.51 -43.79
C VAL A 30 24.66 4.73 -42.58
N ALA A 31 24.86 3.41 -42.64
CA ALA A 31 24.73 2.51 -41.52
C ALA A 31 25.89 2.72 -40.54
N LYS A 32 25.58 2.82 -39.24
CA LYS A 32 26.50 2.38 -38.18
C LYS A 32 25.77 1.44 -37.23
N ARG A 33 26.32 0.23 -37.17
CA ARG A 33 26.01 -0.84 -36.21
C ARG A 33 26.51 -0.48 -34.81
N ALA A 34 25.97 -1.24 -33.86
CA ALA A 34 26.47 -1.54 -32.51
C ALA A 34 26.03 -0.55 -31.41
N ALA A 35 24.96 -0.88 -30.70
CA ALA A 35 25.01 -1.76 -29.53
C ALA A 35 23.60 -1.85 -28.95
N THR A 36 23.06 -3.06 -28.93
CA THR A 36 21.94 -3.45 -28.08
C THR A 36 22.29 -3.15 -26.63
N GLU A 37 21.68 -2.11 -26.06
CA GLU A 37 21.54 -2.02 -24.62
C GLU A 37 20.09 -2.39 -24.31
N THR A 38 19.86 -3.70 -24.32
CA THR A 38 18.71 -4.31 -23.66
C THR A 38 18.82 -3.88 -22.21
N LYS A 39 18.13 -2.79 -21.84
CA LYS A 39 17.88 -2.46 -20.44
C LYS A 39 16.88 -3.49 -19.97
N THR A 40 17.40 -4.68 -19.68
CA THR A 40 16.78 -5.70 -18.89
C THR A 40 16.30 -4.98 -17.65
N ALA A 41 15.00 -4.71 -17.58
CA ALA A 41 14.34 -4.52 -16.31
C ALA A 41 14.58 -5.85 -15.60
N THR A 42 15.67 -5.92 -14.83
CA THR A 42 15.87 -6.97 -13.85
C THR A 42 14.64 -6.87 -12.98
N ALA A 43 13.73 -7.81 -13.19
CA ALA A 43 12.79 -8.19 -12.16
C ALA A 43 13.65 -8.28 -10.91
N THR A 44 13.43 -7.37 -9.96
CA THR A 44 13.92 -7.57 -8.60
C THR A 44 13.07 -8.70 -8.07
N THR A 45 13.40 -9.92 -8.49
CA THR A 45 13.17 -11.11 -7.72
C THR A 45 13.64 -10.72 -6.33
N SER A 46 12.73 -10.68 -5.35
CA SER A 46 13.08 -10.53 -3.95
C SER A 46 13.94 -11.74 -3.59
N SER A 47 15.22 -11.66 -3.91
CA SER A 47 16.21 -12.63 -3.51
C SER A 47 16.28 -12.51 -2.01
N SER A 48 15.90 -13.57 -1.31
CA SER A 48 16.21 -13.71 0.10
C SER A 48 17.74 -13.60 0.24
N GLY A 49 18.22 -12.43 0.65
CA GLY A 49 19.64 -12.21 0.92
C GLY A 49 20.08 -13.12 2.05
N ARG A 50 21.34 -13.52 2.03
CA ARG A 50 21.99 -14.16 3.19
C ARG A 50 22.66 -13.07 4.02
N CYS A 51 22.85 -13.33 5.31
CA CYS A 51 23.56 -12.39 6.16
C CYS A 51 25.01 -12.13 5.68
N SER A 52 25.62 -13.07 4.98
CA SER A 52 26.94 -12.90 4.34
C SER A 52 27.00 -11.81 3.27
N ASP A 53 25.86 -11.33 2.78
CA ASP A 53 25.79 -10.36 1.68
C ASP A 53 25.87 -8.91 2.18
N PHE A 54 25.95 -8.71 3.51
CA PHE A 54 25.92 -7.40 4.15
C PHE A 54 27.18 -7.16 5.00
N ALA A 55 27.75 -5.96 4.91
CA ALA A 55 28.92 -5.58 5.70
C ALA A 55 28.60 -5.31 7.17
N THR A 56 27.39 -4.79 7.44
CA THR A 56 26.93 -4.45 8.80
C THR A 56 25.49 -4.89 9.01
N GLN A 57 25.10 -5.08 10.28
CA GLN A 57 23.70 -5.39 10.64
C GLN A 57 22.75 -4.29 10.12
N ALA A 58 23.18 -3.03 10.18
CA ALA A 58 22.37 -1.90 9.71
C ALA A 58 22.05 -1.99 8.20
N ASP A 59 22.96 -2.53 7.38
CA ASP A 59 22.73 -2.72 5.95
C ASP A 59 21.70 -3.81 5.71
N ALA A 60 21.81 -4.93 6.43
CA ALA A 60 20.85 -6.03 6.40
C ALA A 60 19.45 -5.56 6.85
N GLN A 61 19.40 -4.75 7.91
CA GLN A 61 18.15 -4.19 8.46
C GLN A 61 17.45 -3.26 7.45
N ARG A 62 18.19 -2.44 6.71
CA ARG A 62 17.62 -1.55 5.67
C ARG A 62 17.14 -2.33 4.45
N ALA A 63 17.82 -3.41 4.10
CA ALA A 63 17.45 -4.24 2.96
C ALA A 63 16.23 -5.12 3.25
N ALA A 64 16.02 -5.52 4.52
CA ALA A 64 14.87 -6.29 5.01
C ALA A 64 14.51 -7.51 4.14
N ASN A 65 15.53 -8.10 3.52
CA ASN A 65 15.41 -9.20 2.59
C ASN A 65 16.14 -10.46 3.07
N THR A 66 16.63 -10.49 4.31
CA THR A 66 17.25 -11.68 4.93
C THR A 66 16.26 -12.43 5.82
N ARG A 67 16.58 -13.68 6.14
CA ARG A 67 15.76 -14.49 7.06
C ARG A 67 16.05 -14.07 8.51
N ASP A 68 15.03 -13.54 9.16
CA ASP A 68 14.94 -13.33 10.61
C ASP A 68 14.57 -14.67 11.27
N ALA A 69 15.51 -15.22 12.06
CA ALA A 69 15.47 -16.61 12.49
C ALA A 69 14.61 -16.83 13.76
N ASP A 70 14.57 -15.84 14.63
CA ASP A 70 13.87 -15.82 15.91
C ASP A 70 12.62 -14.94 15.89
N GLY A 71 12.42 -14.15 14.83
CA GLY A 71 11.19 -13.40 14.58
C GLY A 71 11.09 -12.12 15.39
N ASP A 72 12.21 -11.61 15.91
CA ASP A 72 12.26 -10.44 16.78
C ASP A 72 12.30 -9.10 16.00
N GLY A 73 12.44 -9.19 14.66
CA GLY A 73 12.50 -8.03 13.76
C GLY A 73 13.90 -7.47 13.56
N VAL A 74 14.94 -8.11 14.10
CA VAL A 74 16.34 -7.79 13.92
C VAL A 74 16.96 -8.76 12.92
N TYR A 75 17.52 -8.22 11.84
CA TYR A 75 18.12 -9.04 10.78
C TYR A 75 19.63 -9.17 10.99
N CYS A 76 20.16 -10.40 10.90
CA CYS A 76 21.59 -10.66 10.83
C CYS A 76 22.42 -10.13 12.02
N GLU A 77 22.03 -10.51 13.23
CA GLU A 77 22.66 -10.11 14.50
C GLU A 77 24.14 -10.46 14.65
N SER A 78 24.64 -11.37 13.83
CA SER A 78 26.05 -11.75 13.80
C SER A 78 26.94 -10.73 13.07
N LEU A 79 26.35 -9.76 12.37
CA LEU A 79 27.11 -8.74 11.64
C LEU A 79 27.54 -7.59 12.56
N PRO A 80 28.66 -6.92 12.27
CA PRO A 80 29.10 -5.75 13.03
C PRO A 80 28.02 -4.67 13.13
N CYS A 81 27.72 -4.24 14.36
CA CYS A 81 26.83 -3.12 14.66
C CYS A 81 27.68 -1.92 15.10
N PRO A 82 28.09 -1.02 14.19
CA PRO A 82 28.90 0.14 14.56
C PRO A 82 28.22 1.10 15.55
N CYS A 83 26.93 0.92 15.87
CA CYS A 83 26.20 1.65 16.92
C CYS A 83 26.40 1.08 18.34
N LEU A 84 26.95 -0.12 18.51
CA LEU A 84 27.26 -0.75 19.80
C LEU A 84 28.77 -0.78 20.01
N LYS A 85 29.37 0.34 20.44
CA LYS A 85 30.76 0.34 20.93
C LYS A 85 30.81 -0.09 22.40
N ASN A 86 31.47 -1.23 22.60
CA ASN A 86 32.24 -1.67 23.77
C ASN A 86 31.58 -1.56 25.15
N GLY A 87 31.07 -2.68 25.66
CA GLY A 87 30.92 -2.88 27.11
C GLY A 87 29.49 -2.94 27.65
N ALA A 88 28.47 -3.17 26.83
CA ALA A 88 27.18 -3.60 27.37
C ALA A 88 27.32 -5.06 27.84
N THR A 89 27.54 -5.24 29.14
CA THR A 89 27.29 -6.51 29.82
C THR A 89 25.96 -7.05 29.33
N LYS A 90 25.96 -8.32 28.86
CA LYS A 90 24.78 -9.12 28.55
C LYS A 90 23.65 -8.70 29.51
N PRO A 91 22.50 -8.20 29.02
CA PRO A 91 21.38 -7.92 29.90
C PRO A 91 21.15 -9.19 30.71
N THR A 92 21.34 -9.07 32.03
CA THR A 92 20.87 -10.05 32.99
C THR A 92 19.48 -10.46 32.53
N GLU A 93 19.31 -11.76 32.39
CA GLU A 93 18.12 -12.52 32.04
C GLU A 93 16.89 -11.95 32.74
N THR A 94 16.42 -10.81 32.24
CA THR A 94 15.22 -10.13 32.63
C THR A 94 14.24 -10.63 31.60
N ALA A 95 13.34 -11.48 32.08
CA ALA A 95 12.22 -12.10 31.37
C ALA A 95 12.14 -11.72 29.89
N ALA A 96 12.36 -12.72 29.03
CA ALA A 96 12.10 -12.66 27.60
C ALA A 96 10.89 -11.76 27.31
N PRO A 97 10.93 -10.87 26.29
CA PRO A 97 9.77 -10.07 25.95
C PRO A 97 8.60 -11.02 25.76
N SER A 98 7.60 -10.91 26.64
CA SER A 98 6.38 -11.69 26.57
C SER A 98 5.84 -11.49 25.16
N ASN A 99 5.83 -12.56 24.35
CA ASN A 99 5.27 -12.52 23.01
C ASN A 99 3.92 -11.79 23.10
N PRO A 100 3.74 -10.62 22.47
CA PRO A 100 2.49 -9.86 22.57
C PRO A 100 1.28 -10.63 22.01
N GLU A 101 1.51 -11.79 21.39
CA GLU A 101 0.50 -12.73 20.92
C GLU A 101 0.31 -13.97 21.83
N ALA A 102 1.06 -14.10 22.93
CA ALA A 102 0.80 -15.13 23.93
C ALA A 102 -0.52 -14.81 24.64
N GLY A 103 -1.57 -15.59 24.36
CA GLY A 103 -2.89 -15.44 24.98
C GLY A 103 -3.89 -14.55 24.23
N CYS A 104 -3.62 -14.17 22.98
CA CYS A 104 -4.61 -13.50 22.14
C CYS A 104 -5.65 -14.48 21.55
N GLU A 105 -6.83 -13.95 21.22
CA GLU A 105 -7.93 -14.66 20.60
C GLU A 105 -7.71 -14.84 19.08
N LYS A 106 -8.01 -16.04 18.55
CA LYS A 106 -7.96 -16.37 17.11
C LYS A 106 -9.35 -16.75 16.58
N PRO A 107 -10.32 -15.82 16.54
CA PRO A 107 -11.64 -16.14 16.05
C PRO A 107 -11.59 -16.47 14.55
N SER A 108 -12.36 -17.47 14.13
CA SER A 108 -12.44 -17.90 12.72
C SER A 108 -13.23 -16.91 11.85
N GLY A 109 -14.20 -16.20 12.43
CA GLY A 109 -15.08 -15.24 11.75
C GLY A 109 -14.50 -13.84 11.59
N ILE A 110 -15.18 -13.01 10.79
CA ILE A 110 -14.86 -11.58 10.62
C ILE A 110 -15.34 -10.81 11.85
N GLN A 111 -14.42 -10.13 12.52
CA GLN A 111 -14.73 -9.31 13.69
C GLN A 111 -15.24 -7.93 13.27
N GLN A 112 -16.48 -7.59 13.64
CA GLN A 112 -17.05 -6.28 13.38
C GLN A 112 -16.56 -5.27 14.41
N ILE A 113 -15.67 -4.37 14.00
CA ILE A 113 -15.12 -3.33 14.88
C ILE A 113 -15.99 -2.09 14.74
N GLY A 114 -16.88 -1.88 15.71
CA GLY A 114 -17.86 -0.79 15.72
C GLY A 114 -17.26 0.59 16.03
N PHE A 115 -17.68 1.64 15.35
CA PHE A 115 -17.31 3.03 15.63
C PHE A 115 -18.56 3.91 15.56
N SER A 116 -18.71 4.88 16.47
CA SER A 116 -19.83 5.82 16.38
C SER A 116 -19.65 6.74 15.17
N ALA A 117 -20.61 6.74 14.25
CA ALA A 117 -20.62 7.62 13.08
C ALA A 117 -20.69 9.11 13.45
N ARG A 118 -21.35 9.41 14.57
CA ARG A 118 -21.45 10.77 15.12
C ARG A 118 -20.14 11.23 15.75
N LYS A 119 -19.44 10.34 16.45
CA LYS A 119 -18.15 10.66 17.11
C LYS A 119 -16.99 10.73 16.11
N TYR A 120 -17.02 9.93 15.05
CA TYR A 120 -15.95 9.81 14.06
C TYR A 120 -16.42 10.10 12.62
N PRO A 121 -17.00 11.28 12.33
CA PRO A 121 -17.59 11.58 11.04
C PRO A 121 -16.56 11.68 9.90
N ASN A 122 -15.36 12.20 10.17
CA ASN A 122 -14.31 12.35 9.16
C ASN A 122 -13.64 11.00 8.87
N ILE A 123 -13.43 10.17 9.89
CA ILE A 123 -12.96 8.79 9.71
C ILE A 123 -13.96 7.99 8.88
N ARG A 124 -15.26 8.07 9.21
CA ARG A 124 -16.30 7.39 8.43
C ARG A 124 -16.29 7.85 6.97
N ARG A 125 -16.15 9.15 6.73
CA ARG A 125 -16.06 9.71 5.37
C ARG A 125 -14.82 9.19 4.63
N HIS A 126 -13.66 9.10 5.30
CA HIS A 126 -12.45 8.55 4.70
C HIS A 126 -12.62 7.07 4.36
N PHE A 127 -13.13 6.26 5.29
CA PHE A 127 -13.45 4.85 5.07
C PHE A 127 -14.35 4.63 3.85
N LEU A 128 -15.50 5.31 3.80
CA LEU A 128 -16.47 5.15 2.70
C LEU A 128 -15.89 5.56 1.35
N ASP A 129 -15.06 6.62 1.34
CA ASP A 129 -14.39 7.05 0.12
C ASP A 129 -13.30 6.06 -0.32
N ALA A 130 -12.51 5.53 0.61
CA ALA A 130 -11.52 4.51 0.30
C ALA A 130 -12.19 3.25 -0.27
N VAL A 131 -13.25 2.75 0.37
CA VAL A 131 -14.00 1.59 -0.15
C VAL A 131 -14.55 1.85 -1.56
N ARG A 132 -15.08 3.05 -1.82
CA ARG A 132 -15.54 3.45 -3.15
C ARG A 132 -14.42 3.42 -4.20
N HIS A 133 -13.19 3.70 -3.80
CA HIS A 133 -12.00 3.64 -4.66
C HIS A 133 -11.34 2.26 -4.71
N GLY A 134 -12.03 1.21 -4.26
CA GLY A 134 -11.54 -0.17 -4.33
C GLY A 134 -10.56 -0.53 -3.22
N TRP A 135 -10.62 0.12 -2.06
CA TRP A 135 -9.93 -0.40 -0.87
C TRP A 135 -10.75 -1.51 -0.20
N PRO A 136 -10.10 -2.54 0.38
CA PRO A 136 -10.77 -3.71 0.92
C PRO A 136 -11.59 -3.37 2.16
N THR A 137 -12.79 -3.93 2.28
CA THR A 137 -13.67 -3.79 3.46
C THR A 137 -13.33 -4.79 4.56
N ILE A 138 -12.75 -5.93 4.18
CA ILE A 138 -12.26 -6.97 5.09
C ILE A 138 -10.75 -6.83 5.21
N LEU A 139 -10.33 -6.58 6.44
CA LEU A 139 -8.95 -6.40 6.83
C LEU A 139 -8.46 -7.57 7.69
N VAL A 140 -7.16 -7.69 7.81
CA VAL A 140 -6.44 -8.69 8.59
C VAL A 140 -5.53 -7.94 9.55
N VAL A 141 -5.57 -8.30 10.83
CA VAL A 141 -4.65 -7.74 11.83
C VAL A 141 -3.22 -8.16 11.48
N ASP A 142 -2.33 -7.20 11.33
CA ASP A 142 -0.91 -7.42 11.07
C ASP A 142 -0.09 -6.36 11.79
N ARG A 143 0.44 -6.74 12.96
CA ARG A 143 1.19 -5.82 13.83
C ARG A 143 2.64 -5.64 13.41
N ARG A 144 3.23 -6.62 12.73
CA ARG A 144 4.64 -6.59 12.37
C ARG A 144 4.84 -5.51 11.30
N GLY A 145 5.83 -4.63 11.48
CA GLY A 145 6.21 -3.64 10.48
C GLY A 145 5.20 -2.50 10.29
N THR A 146 4.35 -2.18 11.28
CA THR A 146 3.46 -1.01 11.19
C THR A 146 4.21 0.29 10.93
N ASP A 147 5.36 0.47 11.57
CA ASP A 147 6.13 1.72 11.48
C ASP A 147 6.80 1.84 10.11
N ALA A 148 7.42 0.75 9.63
CA ALA A 148 7.99 0.68 8.28
C ALA A 148 6.95 0.96 7.17
N ARG A 149 5.69 0.54 7.36
CA ARG A 149 4.60 0.88 6.41
C ARG A 149 4.32 2.38 6.38
N ARG A 150 4.26 3.03 7.55
CA ARG A 150 4.07 4.48 7.66
C ARG A 150 5.23 5.25 7.07
N ASP A 151 6.46 4.86 7.37
CA ASP A 151 7.68 5.48 6.86
C ASP A 151 7.75 5.42 5.34
N ARG A 152 7.23 4.35 4.74
CA ARG A 152 7.13 4.22 3.28
C ARG A 152 5.95 5.00 2.68
N LEU A 153 4.82 5.03 3.38
CA LEU A 153 3.57 5.61 2.87
C LEU A 153 3.56 7.15 2.94
N LEU A 154 3.91 7.69 4.10
CA LEU A 154 3.64 9.07 4.47
C LEU A 154 4.57 10.15 3.86
N PRO A 155 5.80 9.88 3.37
CA PRO A 155 6.68 10.93 2.83
C PRO A 155 6.06 11.78 1.71
N HIS A 156 5.13 11.22 0.94
CA HIS A 156 4.49 11.92 -0.19
C HIS A 156 3.23 12.69 0.18
N TYR A 157 2.82 12.69 1.46
CA TYR A 157 1.62 13.36 1.92
C TYR A 157 1.99 14.54 2.83
N PRO A 158 1.61 15.79 2.49
CA PRO A 158 1.94 16.94 3.30
C PRO A 158 1.29 16.85 4.68
N THR A 159 2.00 17.37 5.69
CA THR A 159 1.46 17.56 7.04
C THR A 159 0.64 18.86 7.10
N ARG A 160 -0.27 18.95 8.07
CA ARG A 160 -1.05 20.17 8.33
C ARG A 160 -1.29 20.31 9.83
N ALA A 161 -1.03 21.50 10.38
CA ALA A 161 -1.25 21.77 11.80
C ALA A 161 -2.71 21.50 12.21
N GLY A 162 -2.92 20.80 13.32
CA GLY A 162 -4.24 20.41 13.82
C GLY A 162 -4.88 19.21 13.10
N TYR A 163 -4.19 18.61 12.12
CA TYR A 163 -4.64 17.43 11.40
C TYR A 163 -3.58 16.33 11.44
N ASP A 164 -4.07 15.10 11.55
CA ASP A 164 -3.26 13.91 11.36
C ASP A 164 -3.59 13.28 10.00
N ARG A 165 -2.64 12.55 9.43
CA ARG A 165 -2.83 11.77 8.20
C ARG A 165 -3.43 10.42 8.59
N ASP A 166 -4.74 10.28 8.45
CA ASP A 166 -5.44 9.01 8.64
C ASP A 166 -5.14 8.07 7.48
N GLU A 167 -5.08 6.77 7.76
CA GLU A 167 -4.69 5.72 6.82
C GLU A 167 -5.81 4.68 6.71
N TYR A 168 -6.28 4.39 5.48
CA TYR A 168 -7.19 3.28 5.23
C TYR A 168 -6.73 2.40 4.06
N PRO A 169 -6.38 1.12 4.29
CA PRO A 169 -6.33 0.42 5.57
C PRO A 169 -5.35 1.05 6.58
N PRO A 170 -5.61 0.95 7.89
CA PRO A 170 -4.69 1.43 8.91
C PRO A 170 -3.39 0.62 8.89
N ALA A 171 -2.27 1.17 9.38
CA ALA A 171 -0.98 0.48 9.35
C ALA A 171 -0.98 -0.95 9.94
N MET A 172 -1.84 -1.21 10.93
CA MET A 172 -2.04 -2.52 11.57
C MET A 172 -3.09 -3.43 10.90
N GLY A 173 -3.76 -2.92 9.85
CA GLY A 173 -4.81 -3.60 9.11
C GLY A 173 -4.42 -3.76 7.65
N ARG A 174 -4.43 -4.99 7.15
CA ARG A 174 -4.04 -5.30 5.77
C ARG A 174 -5.23 -5.90 5.05
N GLY A 175 -5.39 -5.64 3.76
CA GLY A 175 -6.41 -6.38 3.02
C GLY A 175 -5.98 -7.83 2.81
N ARG A 176 -6.94 -8.74 2.83
CA ARG A 176 -6.83 -10.06 2.20
C ARG A 176 -8.06 -10.20 1.29
N GLY A 177 -7.86 -10.04 -0.02
CA GLY A 177 -8.92 -10.27 -1.00
C GLY A 177 -9.21 -11.78 -1.12
N SER A 178 -10.49 -12.15 -1.31
CA SER A 178 -10.87 -13.50 -1.75
C SER A 178 -10.71 -13.68 -3.26
N GLU A 179 -10.77 -12.58 -4.02
CA GLU A 179 -10.50 -12.48 -5.46
C GLU A 179 -9.65 -11.24 -5.72
N GLY A 180 -8.53 -11.40 -6.42
CA GLY A 180 -7.81 -10.30 -7.07
C GLY A 180 -7.02 -9.30 -6.20
N LEU A 181 -6.16 -8.57 -6.89
CA LEU A 181 -5.33 -7.47 -6.40
C LEU A 181 -6.16 -6.17 -6.32
N THR A 182 -7.05 -6.06 -5.33
CA THR A 182 -7.55 -4.75 -4.90
C THR A 182 -6.39 -3.94 -4.29
N ARG A 183 -6.43 -2.61 -4.36
CA ARG A 183 -5.33 -1.79 -3.82
C ARG A 183 -5.20 -2.06 -2.31
N GLY A 184 -4.01 -2.50 -1.86
CA GLY A 184 -3.78 -2.89 -0.46
C GLY A 184 -4.35 -4.25 -0.04
N SER A 185 -4.87 -5.07 -0.96
CA SER A 185 -5.47 -6.40 -0.71
C SER A 185 -4.48 -7.55 -0.51
N ASN A 186 -3.19 -7.31 -0.77
CA ASN A 186 -2.15 -8.24 -0.40
C ASN A 186 -1.78 -7.98 1.09
N PRO A 187 -1.84 -8.99 1.97
CA PRO A 187 -1.51 -8.81 3.39
C PRO A 187 -0.14 -8.16 3.59
N VAL A 188 0.80 -8.34 2.66
CA VAL A 188 2.15 -7.75 2.72
C VAL A 188 2.31 -6.37 2.06
N GLY A 189 1.26 -5.78 1.49
CA GLY A 189 1.36 -4.44 0.91
C GLY A 189 1.70 -3.36 1.96
N TRP A 190 1.89 -2.11 1.52
CA TRP A 190 2.07 -0.94 2.40
C TRP A 190 1.20 0.24 1.99
N LEU A 191 0.63 0.21 0.78
CA LEU A 191 -0.26 1.25 0.29
C LEU A 191 -1.51 1.36 1.18
N ALA A 192 -1.92 2.59 1.46
CA ALA A 192 -3.21 2.96 2.05
C ALA A 192 -3.75 4.24 1.38
N SER A 193 -5.06 4.45 1.45
CA SER A 193 -5.68 5.75 1.23
C SER A 193 -5.27 6.65 2.39
N VAL A 194 -4.89 7.89 2.09
CA VAL A 194 -4.48 8.85 3.12
C VAL A 194 -5.32 10.11 3.02
N LYS A 195 -5.88 10.54 4.14
CA LYS A 195 -6.62 11.81 4.25
C LYS A 195 -6.26 12.55 5.52
N LEU A 196 -6.27 13.88 5.44
CA LEU A 196 -6.15 14.73 6.62
C LEU A 196 -7.44 14.71 7.42
N VAL A 197 -7.35 14.31 8.69
CA VAL A 197 -8.45 14.24 9.65
C VAL A 197 -8.08 15.07 10.88
N PRO A 198 -9.01 15.80 11.53
CA PRO A 198 -8.70 16.55 12.75
C PRO A 198 -8.00 15.67 13.79
N SER A 199 -6.86 16.12 14.32
CA SER A 199 -5.97 15.29 15.14
C SER A 199 -6.69 14.68 16.36
N GLY A 200 -7.58 15.42 17.01
CA GLY A 200 -8.35 14.91 18.15
C GLY A 200 -9.25 13.72 17.79
N GLU A 201 -9.91 13.78 16.63
CA GLU A 201 -10.74 12.68 16.13
C GLU A 201 -9.87 11.48 15.74
N ASN A 202 -8.78 11.71 14.99
CA ASN A 202 -7.90 10.65 14.50
C ASN A 202 -7.23 9.87 15.65
N ARG A 203 -6.70 10.58 16.64
CA ARG A 203 -6.05 9.95 17.81
C ARG A 203 -7.05 9.19 18.67
N SER A 204 -8.25 9.76 18.87
CA SER A 204 -9.32 9.07 19.59
C SER A 204 -9.76 7.80 18.86
N HIS A 205 -9.92 7.86 17.54
CA HIS A 205 -10.24 6.70 16.71
C HIS A 205 -9.15 5.62 16.79
N GLY A 206 -7.87 6.01 16.63
CA GLY A 206 -6.73 5.10 16.72
C GLY A 206 -6.63 4.40 18.08
N SER A 207 -6.84 5.13 19.18
CA SER A 207 -6.87 4.54 20.52
C SER A 207 -8.00 3.52 20.68
N VAL A 208 -9.22 3.85 20.26
CA VAL A 208 -10.37 2.94 20.34
C VAL A 208 -10.15 1.70 19.48
N MET A 209 -9.66 1.86 18.25
CA MET A 209 -9.33 0.74 17.37
C MET A 209 -8.26 -0.16 18.01
N GLY A 210 -7.18 0.41 18.55
CA GLY A 210 -6.13 -0.34 19.22
C GLY A 210 -6.65 -1.14 20.41
N ILE A 211 -7.48 -0.54 21.28
CA ILE A 211 -8.11 -1.22 22.42
C ILE A 211 -9.00 -2.38 21.96
N LYS A 212 -9.73 -2.22 20.87
CA LYS A 212 -10.61 -3.28 20.34
C LYS A 212 -9.81 -4.42 19.74
N LEU A 213 -8.75 -4.11 19.00
CA LEU A 213 -7.93 -5.10 18.29
C LEU A 213 -6.90 -5.79 19.18
N ARG A 214 -6.49 -5.21 20.33
CA ARG A 214 -5.43 -5.77 21.19
C ARG A 214 -5.69 -7.22 21.62
N ARG A 215 -6.95 -7.62 21.76
CA ARG A 215 -7.33 -8.99 22.16
C ARG A 215 -7.11 -10.03 21.07
N PHE A 216 -7.04 -9.61 19.80
CA PHE A 216 -7.00 -10.53 18.65
C PHE A 216 -5.59 -10.75 18.15
N CYS A 217 -5.23 -11.99 17.82
CA CYS A 217 -3.92 -12.28 17.22
C CYS A 217 -3.79 -11.70 15.82
N SER A 218 -2.54 -11.52 15.36
CA SER A 218 -2.30 -11.26 13.93
C SER A 218 -2.89 -12.40 13.09
N GLY A 219 -3.37 -12.08 11.89
CA GLY A 219 -4.15 -12.99 11.05
C GLY A 219 -5.66 -12.93 11.29
N THR A 220 -6.13 -12.32 12.39
CA THR A 220 -7.58 -12.16 12.64
C THR A 220 -8.21 -11.24 11.59
N ARG A 221 -9.34 -11.67 11.01
CA ARG A 221 -10.10 -10.88 10.05
C ARG A 221 -11.03 -9.91 10.76
N PHE A 222 -11.12 -8.68 10.29
CA PHE A 222 -12.01 -7.67 10.85
C PHE A 222 -12.53 -6.71 9.78
N SER A 223 -13.63 -6.03 10.08
CA SER A 223 -14.18 -4.97 9.24
C SER A 223 -14.63 -3.79 10.10
N TYR A 224 -14.68 -2.60 9.49
CA TYR A 224 -15.25 -1.42 10.15
C TYR A 224 -16.77 -1.49 10.10
N SER A 225 -17.42 -1.25 11.23
CA SER A 225 -18.86 -1.06 11.33
C SER A 225 -19.12 0.31 11.94
N PHE A 226 -19.99 1.12 11.33
CA PHE A 226 -20.35 2.44 11.85
C PHE A 226 -21.80 2.43 12.30
N TYR A 227 -22.04 2.79 13.57
CA TYR A 227 -23.38 2.86 14.20
C TYR A 227 -23.78 4.29 14.56
#